data_AF-A0A933KAG0-F1
#
_entry.id   AF-A0A933KAG0-F1
#
_cell.length_a   1.000
_cell.length_b   1.000
_cell.length_c   1.000
_cell.angle_alpha   90.00
_cell.angle_beta   90.00
_cell.angle_gamma   90.00
#
_symmetry.space_group_name_H-M   'P 1'
#
loop_
_entity.id
_entity.type
_entity.pdbx_description
1 polymer ?
#
loop_
_entity_poly.entity_id
_entity_poly.type
_entity_poly.pdbx_seq_one_letter_code
_entity_poly.pdbx_strand_id
1 'polypeptide(L)'
;MGPDHPVRVTADGDIRFLPVTAPSKRDPNEIIEVYVTEEEHEALLSVTIFFDWHLDVIKAAEVTEDGMMFKGKRSLIDDLAGWAANEANHVTRSGKSRRRAGLLNDACDAIEDALR
;
A
#
# COMPACT_ATOMS: atom_id res chain seq x y z
N MET A 1 9.25 5.59 -28.16
CA MET A 1 9.44 7.04 -27.95
C MET A 1 10.02 7.18 -26.55
N GLY A 2 11.27 7.63 -26.41
CA GLY A 2 11.92 7.80 -25.10
C GLY A 2 11.36 9.03 -24.37
N PRO A 3 11.50 9.11 -23.04
CA PRO A 3 11.06 10.28 -22.30
C PRO A 3 11.87 11.51 -22.72
N ASP A 4 11.17 12.60 -23.05
CA ASP A 4 11.78 13.90 -23.31
C ASP A 4 12.49 14.37 -22.04
N HIS A 5 13.82 14.20 -22.00
CA HIS A 5 14.63 14.71 -20.90
C HIS A 5 14.76 16.23 -21.05
N PRO A 6 14.39 17.04 -20.04
CA PRO A 6 14.50 18.48 -20.13
C PRO A 6 15.98 18.89 -20.15
N VAL A 7 16.35 19.64 -21.18
CA VAL A 7 17.71 20.13 -21.41
C VAL A 7 17.72 21.64 -21.18
N ARG A 8 18.77 22.15 -20.53
CA ARG A 8 19.08 23.58 -20.51
C ARG A 8 20.34 23.84 -21.31
N VAL A 9 20.26 24.76 -22.27
CA VAL A 9 21.42 25.29 -22.99
C VAL A 9 21.95 26.49 -22.21
N THR A 10 23.24 26.50 -21.86
CA THR A 10 23.89 27.63 -21.20
C THR A 10 24.17 28.75 -22.20
N ALA A 11 24.50 29.94 -21.69
CA ALA A 11 24.84 31.10 -22.54
C ALA A 11 26.05 30.85 -23.45
N ASP A 12 26.91 29.89 -23.10
CA ASP A 12 28.12 29.51 -23.84
C ASP A 12 27.87 28.38 -24.87
N GLY A 13 26.61 27.95 -25.03
CA GLY A 13 26.22 26.90 -25.97
C GLY A 13 26.33 25.47 -25.43
N ASP A 14 26.69 25.29 -24.15
CA ASP A 14 26.74 23.96 -23.54
C ASP A 14 25.35 23.41 -23.24
N ILE A 15 25.11 22.18 -23.67
CA ILE A 15 23.91 21.41 -23.37
C ILE A 15 24.08 20.73 -22.01
N ARG A 16 23.31 21.14 -21.01
CA ARG A 16 23.24 20.46 -19.71
C ARG A 16 21.88 19.76 -19.56
N PHE A 17 21.91 18.47 -19.28
CA PHE A 17 20.72 17.76 -18.84
C PHE A 17 20.33 18.30 -17.47
N LEU A 18 19.09 18.79 -17.34
CA LEU A 18 18.58 19.05 -16.01
C LEU A 18 18.49 17.69 -15.30
N PRO A 19 18.94 17.59 -14.04
CA PRO A 19 18.66 16.39 -13.28
C PRO A 19 17.14 16.23 -13.30
N VAL A 20 16.67 15.17 -13.96
CA VAL A 20 15.30 14.70 -13.75
C VAL A 20 15.29 14.39 -12.27
N THR A 21 14.65 15.24 -11.48
CA THR A 21 14.30 14.88 -10.12
C THR A 21 13.44 13.64 -10.28
N ALA A 22 14.05 12.47 -10.09
CA ALA A 22 13.30 11.27 -9.79
C ALA A 22 12.29 11.69 -8.72
N PRO A 23 10.99 11.31 -8.84
CA PRO A 23 10.03 11.62 -7.81
C PRO A 23 10.69 11.26 -6.48
N SER A 24 10.77 12.24 -5.57
CA SER A 24 11.47 12.08 -4.30
C SER A 24 11.08 10.72 -3.73
N LYS A 25 12.04 9.79 -3.59
CA LYS A 25 11.76 8.49 -2.98
C LYS A 25 11.08 8.79 -1.65
N ARG A 26 9.81 8.41 -1.51
CA ARG A 26 9.05 8.60 -0.28
C ARG A 26 9.81 7.91 0.85
N ASP A 27 9.82 8.51 2.04
CA ASP A 27 10.56 7.96 3.17
C ASP A 27 9.96 6.60 3.57
N PRO A 28 10.71 5.48 3.49
CA PRO A 28 10.20 4.18 3.89
C PRO A 28 9.84 4.09 5.38
N ASN A 29 10.35 4.98 6.22
CA ASN A 29 10.06 5.03 7.65
C ASN A 29 8.93 6.00 8.03
N GLU A 30 8.32 6.68 7.05
CA GLU A 30 7.11 7.46 7.26
C GLU A 30 6.04 6.59 7.93
N ILE A 31 5.38 7.09 8.98
CA ILE A 31 4.28 6.37 9.62
C ILE A 31 3.01 6.68 8.84
N ILE A 32 2.37 5.62 8.35
CA ILE A 32 1.12 5.67 7.60
C ILE A 32 0.02 5.13 8.50
N GLU A 33 -1.11 5.83 8.51
CA GLU A 33 -2.35 5.43 9.17
C GLU A 33 -3.32 4.93 8.11
N VAL A 34 -3.90 3.76 8.35
CA VAL A 34 -4.85 3.11 7.44
C VAL A 34 -6.15 2.91 8.19
N TYR A 35 -7.25 3.33 7.56
CA TYR A 35 -8.60 3.18 8.08
C TYR A 35 -9.35 2.15 7.25
N VAL A 36 -9.97 1.19 7.91
CA VAL A 36 -10.76 0.11 7.29
C VAL A 36 -12.03 -0.11 8.09
N THR A 37 -13.04 -0.74 7.49
CA THR A 37 -14.23 -1.19 8.24
C THR A 37 -13.89 -2.36 9.17
N GLU A 38 -14.77 -2.63 10.14
CA GLU A 38 -14.62 -3.82 11.01
C GLU A 38 -14.59 -5.12 10.19
N GLU A 39 -15.42 -5.22 9.14
CA GLU A 39 -15.49 -6.42 8.30
C GLU A 39 -14.22 -6.62 7.46
N GLU A 40 -13.63 -5.54 6.95
CA GLU A 40 -12.33 -5.55 6.28
C GLU A 40 -11.22 -5.97 7.24
N HIS A 41 -11.21 -5.44 8.46
CA HIS A 41 -10.24 -5.81 9.50
C HIS A 41 -10.33 -7.29 9.87
N GLU A 42 -11.54 -7.81 10.06
CA GLU A 42 -11.76 -9.25 10.29
C GLU A 42 -11.30 -10.09 9.09
N ALA A 43 -11.56 -9.63 7.87
CA ALA A 43 -11.11 -10.31 6.65
C ALA A 43 -9.58 -10.40 6.60
N LEU A 44 -8.87 -9.31 6.94
CA LEU A 44 -7.42 -9.29 7.08
C LEU A 44 -6.97 -10.29 8.14
N LEU A 45 -7.52 -10.26 9.36
CA LEU A 45 -7.14 -11.16 10.46
C LEU A 45 -7.41 -12.65 10.20
N SER A 46 -8.42 -12.98 9.40
CA SER A 46 -8.90 -14.35 9.21
C SER A 46 -7.99 -15.23 8.33
N VAL A 47 -6.85 -14.73 7.87
CA VAL A 47 -5.92 -15.43 6.97
C VAL A 47 -4.84 -16.14 7.79
N THR A 48 -4.69 -17.45 7.66
CA THR A 48 -3.84 -18.24 8.57
C THR A 48 -2.36 -18.30 8.17
N ILE A 49 -1.96 -17.67 7.07
CA ILE A 49 -0.58 -17.68 6.56
C ILE A 49 -0.06 -16.24 6.59
N PHE A 50 0.43 -15.84 7.76
CA PHE A 50 1.11 -14.56 7.92
C PHE A 50 2.61 -14.76 7.92
N PHE A 51 3.32 -13.74 7.45
CA PHE A 51 4.58 -13.42 8.07
C PHE A 51 4.30 -12.58 9.32
N ASP A 52 4.85 -12.97 10.48
CA ASP A 52 4.48 -12.46 11.82
C ASP A 52 4.37 -10.92 11.91
N TRP A 53 5.29 -10.20 11.27
CA TRP A 53 5.37 -8.74 11.23
C TRP A 53 4.18 -7.99 10.61
N HIS A 54 3.45 -8.56 9.65
CA HIS A 54 2.22 -7.93 9.12
C HIS A 54 1.05 -8.06 10.11
N LEU A 55 1.01 -9.19 10.81
CA LEU A 55 -0.05 -9.51 11.75
C LEU A 55 0.00 -8.61 12.99
N ASP A 56 1.20 -8.20 13.42
CA ASP A 56 1.37 -7.27 14.54
C ASP A 56 0.76 -5.90 14.25
N VAL A 57 0.88 -5.39 13.01
CA VAL A 57 0.27 -4.11 12.61
C VAL A 57 -1.25 -4.21 12.61
N ILE A 58 -1.81 -5.25 11.99
CA ILE A 58 -3.27 -5.43 11.92
C ILE A 58 -3.85 -5.66 13.32
N LYS A 59 -3.17 -6.44 14.18
CA LYS A 59 -3.61 -6.68 15.56
C LYS A 59 -3.50 -5.46 16.46
N ALA A 60 -2.59 -4.54 16.17
CA ALA A 60 -2.45 -3.27 16.88
C ALA A 60 -3.50 -2.24 16.46
N ALA A 61 -4.49 -2.62 15.65
CA ALA A 61 -5.55 -1.72 15.25
C ALA A 61 -6.35 -1.19 16.46
N GLU A 62 -6.67 0.09 16.41
CA GLU A 62 -7.48 0.81 17.38
C GLU A 62 -8.88 1.03 16.79
N VAL A 63 -9.91 0.94 17.64
CA VAL A 63 -11.29 1.25 17.23
C VAL A 63 -11.44 2.77 17.03
N THR A 64 -12.12 3.15 15.97
CA THR A 64 -12.45 4.54 15.61
C THR A 64 -13.96 4.71 15.46
N GLU A 65 -14.45 5.92 15.20
CA GLU A 65 -15.88 6.17 14.98
C GLU A 65 -16.44 5.42 13.75
N ASP A 66 -15.61 5.20 12.73
CA ASP A 66 -16.00 4.66 11.43
C ASP A 66 -15.51 3.22 11.17
N GLY A 67 -14.76 2.62 12.10
CA GLY A 67 -14.20 1.29 11.94
C GLY A 67 -12.89 1.08 12.71
N MET A 68 -11.87 0.55 12.05
CA MET A 68 -10.57 0.19 12.63
C MET A 68 -9.45 1.02 11.98
N MET A 69 -8.49 1.47 12.79
CA MET A 69 -7.29 2.14 12.31
C MET A 69 -6.05 1.37 12.75
N PHE A 70 -5.16 1.07 11.82
CA PHE A 70 -3.82 0.58 12.13
C PHE A 70 -2.75 1.48 11.52
N LYS A 71 -1.55 1.45 12.11
CA LYS A 71 -0.42 2.29 11.67
C LYS A 71 0.87 1.50 11.59
N GLY A 72 1.70 1.86 10.61
CA GLY A 72 2.96 1.20 10.38
C GLY A 72 3.90 2.04 9.52
N LYS A 73 5.16 1.61 9.41
CA LYS A 73 6.10 2.21 8.47
C LYS A 73 5.58 2.03 7.04
N ARG A 74 5.76 3.04 6.18
CA ARG A 74 5.36 3.00 4.77
C ARG A 74 5.79 1.72 4.07
N SER A 75 7.03 1.27 4.26
CA SER A 75 7.51 0.03 3.63
C SER A 75 6.70 -1.20 4.04
N LEU A 76 6.29 -1.27 5.32
CA LEU A 76 5.48 -2.37 5.86
C LEU A 76 4.03 -2.30 5.37
N ILE A 77 3.48 -1.09 5.23
CA ILE A 77 2.13 -0.88 4.70
C ILE A 77 2.09 -1.18 3.19
N ASP A 78 3.15 -0.87 2.44
CA ASP A 78 3.30 -1.24 1.03
C ASP A 78 3.35 -2.77 0.84
N ASP A 79 4.13 -3.47 1.68
CA ASP A 79 4.16 -4.94 1.69
C ASP A 79 2.79 -5.54 2.05
N LEU A 80 2.05 -4.90 2.97
CA LEU A 80 0.70 -5.31 3.36
C LEU A 80 -0.31 -5.21 2.21
N ALA A 81 -0.23 -4.15 1.38
CA ALA A 81 -1.07 -4.00 0.20
C ALA A 81 -0.85 -5.16 -0.78
N GLY A 82 0.41 -5.46 -1.10
CA GLY A 82 0.78 -6.58 -1.98
C GLY A 82 0.29 -7.93 -1.45
N TRP A 83 0.35 -8.13 -0.13
CA TRP A 83 -0.18 -9.32 0.51
C TRP A 83 -1.72 -9.41 0.41
N ALA A 84 -2.44 -8.33 0.71
CA ALA A 84 -3.91 -8.31 0.68
C ALA A 84 -4.44 -8.63 -0.73
N ALA A 85 -3.84 -8.04 -1.77
CA ALA A 85 -4.16 -8.34 -3.17
C ALA A 85 -3.90 -9.81 -3.53
N ASN A 86 -2.77 -10.37 -3.11
CA ASN A 86 -2.44 -11.76 -3.38
C ASN A 86 -3.42 -12.73 -2.68
N GLU A 87 -3.83 -12.42 -1.44
CA GLU A 87 -4.76 -13.24 -0.70
C GLU A 87 -6.18 -13.16 -1.26
N ALA A 88 -6.65 -11.97 -1.67
CA ALA A 88 -7.94 -11.82 -2.34
C ALA A 88 -8.02 -12.70 -3.60
N ASN A 89 -6.93 -12.74 -4.38
CA ASN A 89 -6.80 -13.61 -5.55
C ASN A 89 -6.82 -15.11 -5.16
N HIS A 90 -6.13 -15.48 -4.09
CA HIS A 90 -6.11 -16.86 -3.60
C HIS A 90 -7.51 -17.32 -3.11
N VAL A 91 -8.22 -16.48 -2.36
CA VAL A 91 -9.61 -16.74 -1.92
C VAL A 91 -10.54 -16.90 -3.13
N THR A 92 -10.38 -16.05 -4.14
CA THR A 92 -11.16 -16.14 -5.38
C THR A 92 -10.90 -17.45 -6.13
N ARG A 93 -9.63 -17.82 -6.31
CA ARG A 93 -9.23 -19.05 -7.02
C ARG A 93 -9.64 -20.33 -6.31
N SER A 94 -9.62 -20.31 -4.97
CA SER A 94 -10.02 -21.47 -4.16
C SER A 94 -11.54 -21.66 -4.05
N GLY A 95 -12.34 -20.72 -4.57
CA GLY A 95 -13.80 -20.81 -4.56
C GLY A 95 -14.44 -20.70 -3.17
N LYS A 96 -13.67 -20.28 -2.14
CA LYS A 96 -14.09 -20.35 -0.74
C LYS A 96 -15.15 -19.31 -0.36
N SER A 97 -14.98 -18.05 -0.77
CA SER A 97 -15.96 -16.99 -0.48
C SER A 97 -15.73 -15.73 -1.32
N ARG A 98 -16.70 -15.41 -2.19
CA ARG A 98 -16.68 -14.16 -2.98
C ARG A 98 -16.76 -12.91 -2.09
N ARG A 99 -17.53 -12.96 -1.00
CA ARG A 99 -17.65 -11.84 -0.05
C ARG A 99 -16.30 -11.52 0.58
N ARG A 100 -15.56 -12.54 1.02
CA ARG A 100 -14.24 -12.36 1.63
C ARG A 100 -13.21 -11.81 0.65
N ALA A 101 -13.23 -12.27 -0.60
CA ALA A 101 -12.37 -11.71 -1.64
C ALA A 101 -12.68 -10.22 -1.88
N GLY A 102 -13.96 -9.83 -1.84
CA GLY A 102 -14.37 -8.42 -1.88
C GLY A 102 -13.76 -7.61 -0.74
N LEU A 103 -14.00 -8.03 0.51
CA LEU A 103 -13.45 -7.34 1.69
C LEU A 103 -11.91 -7.21 1.68
N LEU A 104 -11.20 -8.21 1.15
CA LEU A 104 -9.74 -8.13 1.02
C LEU A 104 -9.29 -7.17 -0.08
N ASN A 105 -10.04 -7.05 -1.19
CA ASN A 105 -9.78 -6.04 -2.21
C ASN A 105 -10.09 -4.65 -1.68
N ASP A 106 -11.22 -4.47 -0.99
CA ASP A 106 -11.61 -3.17 -0.42
C ASP A 106 -10.58 -2.70 0.62
N ALA A 107 -10.09 -3.61 1.47
CA ALA A 107 -8.99 -3.33 2.38
C ALA A 107 -7.68 -2.98 1.65
N CYS A 108 -7.38 -3.65 0.54
CA CYS A 108 -6.22 -3.34 -0.30
C CYS A 108 -6.31 -1.93 -0.88
N ASP A 109 -7.49 -1.56 -1.40
CA ASP A 109 -7.73 -0.22 -1.95
C ASP A 109 -7.54 0.86 -0.88
N ALA A 110 -8.04 0.64 0.34
CA ALA A 110 -7.85 1.54 1.48
C ALA A 110 -6.37 1.71 1.87
N ILE A 111 -5.60 0.61 1.85
CA ILE A 111 -4.16 0.64 2.10
C ILE A 111 -3.43 1.42 1.00
N GLU A 112 -3.75 1.16 -0.27
CA GLU A 112 -3.15 1.86 -1.40
C GLU A 112 -3.47 3.35 -1.39
N ASP A 113 -4.69 3.72 -1.03
CA ASP A 113 -5.10 5.12 -0.89
C ASP A 113 -4.33 5.83 0.24
N ALA A 114 -4.10 5.17 1.38
CA ALA A 114 -3.25 5.69 2.45
C ALA A 114 -1.78 5.85 2.03
N LEU A 115 -1.33 5.08 1.04
CA LEU A 115 0.03 5.17 0.49
C LEU A 115 0.20 6.25 -0.59
N ARG A 116 -0.88 6.86 -1.11
CA ARG A 116 -0.83 7.91 -2.15
C ARG A 116 -0.37 9.26 -1.65
#